data_AF-A0A4R2GTJ8-F1
#
_entry.id   AF-A0A4R2GTJ8-F1
#
_cell.length_a   1.000
_cell.length_b   1.000
_cell.length_c   1.000
_cell.angle_alpha   90.00
_cell.angle_beta   90.00
_cell.angle_gamma   90.00
#
_symmetry.space_group_name_H-M   'P 1'
#
loop_
_entity.id
_entity.type
_entity.pdbx_description
1 polymer ?
#
loop_
_entity_poly.entity_id
_entity_poly.type
_entity_poly.pdbx_seq_one_letter_code
_entity_poly.pdbx_strand_id
1 'polypeptide(L)'
;MKLLKKVILPALAGLVLSTAVMAADVVYPGAAGGGLVPPAGMTASKKFAGFEDAATGSSILFVDMPAEAWPQLKTGMTAEALKHQGVELSGPPREVKLPGGEAAILLAGKQRIPAGVFRKWILVAQGKDATLLITAQSPETAASKLSDADMEKALLGLKTRARLSAEQQVEALPFAVKDKAGFRLVNTLAGSALLLTDGPENTVKNAAQPLVIVAGSMAGSPPEAQRKPLARAAFSSVAGVNNITVKDEKAEADGRIVISGTGKDASSGEAVSIIQVVSFNKDGFIRSILVTREADLAKYRDRFLKLAASATPR
;
A
#
# COMPACT_ATOMS: atom_id res chain seq x y z
N MET A 1 -37.94 -73.16 -25.55
CA MET A 1 -37.40 -73.24 -24.18
C MET A 1 -35.95 -72.76 -24.20
N LYS A 2 -35.65 -71.62 -23.52
CA LYS A 2 -34.34 -71.11 -23.02
C LYS A 2 -33.14 -71.07 -24.00
N LEU A 3 -32.72 -69.87 -24.46
CA LEU A 3 -31.70 -68.98 -23.85
C LEU A 3 -30.27 -69.59 -23.79
N LEU A 4 -29.31 -69.02 -24.55
CA LEU A 4 -28.19 -68.25 -23.97
C LEU A 4 -27.32 -67.55 -25.05
N LYS A 5 -27.23 -66.23 -24.94
CA LYS A 5 -26.24 -65.33 -25.59
C LYS A 5 -24.99 -65.26 -24.71
N LYS A 6 -23.77 -65.23 -25.27
CA LYS A 6 -22.56 -64.55 -24.72
C LYS A 6 -21.65 -64.12 -25.87
N VAL A 7 -21.65 -62.84 -26.26
CA VAL A 7 -20.88 -61.68 -25.73
C VAL A 7 -19.49 -61.60 -26.39
N ILE A 8 -19.40 -60.71 -27.38
CA ILE A 8 -18.17 -60.20 -28.00
C ILE A 8 -17.67 -59.06 -27.11
N LEU A 9 -16.39 -59.10 -26.75
CA LEU A 9 -15.70 -58.09 -25.95
C LEU A 9 -15.17 -56.97 -26.88
N PRO A 10 -15.55 -55.69 -26.72
CA PRO A 10 -14.84 -54.62 -27.39
C PRO A 10 -13.76 -54.04 -26.46
N ALA A 11 -12.56 -53.88 -26.99
CA ALA A 11 -11.44 -53.19 -26.34
C ALA A 11 -11.77 -51.70 -26.14
N LEU A 12 -11.76 -51.25 -24.90
CA LEU A 12 -11.97 -49.85 -24.52
C LEU A 12 -10.63 -49.12 -24.64
N ALA A 13 -10.43 -48.36 -25.71
CA ALA A 13 -9.32 -47.42 -25.83
C ALA A 13 -9.59 -46.19 -24.95
N GLY A 14 -8.85 -46.04 -23.86
CA GLY A 14 -8.94 -44.92 -22.94
C GLY A 14 -8.41 -43.63 -23.58
N LEU A 15 -9.32 -42.69 -23.85
CA LEU A 15 -8.98 -41.33 -24.26
C LEU A 15 -8.54 -40.55 -23.01
N VAL A 16 -7.23 -40.42 -22.80
CA VAL A 16 -6.67 -39.53 -21.78
C VAL A 16 -6.87 -38.09 -22.26
N LEU A 17 -7.91 -37.43 -21.77
CA LEU A 17 -8.07 -35.98 -21.92
C LEU A 17 -7.01 -35.30 -21.04
N SER A 18 -5.88 -34.95 -21.63
CA SER A 18 -4.92 -34.03 -21.02
C SER A 18 -5.57 -32.65 -20.91
N THR A 19 -6.10 -32.32 -19.74
CA THR A 19 -6.47 -30.95 -19.43
C THR A 19 -5.17 -30.15 -19.34
N ALA A 20 -4.87 -29.38 -20.38
CA ALA A 20 -3.86 -28.33 -20.29
C ALA A 20 -4.30 -27.36 -19.19
N VAL A 21 -3.67 -27.47 -18.02
CA VAL A 21 -3.78 -26.45 -16.98
C VAL A 21 -3.17 -25.19 -17.58
N MET A 22 -4.02 -24.26 -18.01
CA MET A 22 -3.60 -22.91 -18.35
C MET A 22 -2.93 -22.35 -17.10
N ALA A 23 -1.60 -22.16 -17.17
CA ALA A 23 -0.87 -21.47 -16.13
C ALA A 23 -1.46 -20.06 -16.05
N ALA A 24 -2.07 -19.73 -14.92
CA ALA A 24 -2.64 -18.40 -14.73
C ALA A 24 -1.53 -17.35 -14.90
N ASP A 25 -1.81 -16.32 -15.69
CA ASP A 25 -0.83 -15.32 -16.07
C ASP A 25 -0.48 -14.39 -14.91
N VAL A 26 0.75 -13.90 -14.92
CA VAL A 26 1.21 -12.88 -13.97
C VAL A 26 0.57 -11.54 -14.31
N VAL A 27 -0.10 -10.94 -13.33
CA VAL A 27 -0.71 -9.63 -13.45
C VAL A 27 0.14 -8.60 -12.69
N TYR A 28 0.40 -7.45 -13.33
CA TYR A 28 1.10 -6.33 -12.72
C TYR A 28 0.09 -5.22 -12.38
N PRO A 29 -0.19 -4.96 -11.09
CA PRO A 29 -1.24 -4.02 -10.72
C PRO A 29 -0.74 -2.56 -10.86
N GLY A 30 -1.40 -1.81 -11.74
CA GLY A 30 -1.07 -0.41 -12.01
C GLY A 30 0.39 -0.20 -12.43
N ALA A 31 1.05 0.76 -11.79
CA ALA A 31 2.43 1.15 -12.05
C ALA A 31 3.49 0.33 -11.27
N ALA A 32 3.09 -0.71 -10.53
CA ALA A 32 4.00 -1.46 -9.65
C ALA A 32 5.16 -2.12 -10.42
N GLY A 33 6.34 -2.15 -9.81
CA GLY A 33 7.52 -2.85 -10.32
C GLY A 33 7.46 -4.37 -10.13
N GLY A 34 6.40 -4.90 -9.52
CA GLY A 34 6.18 -6.32 -9.32
C GLY A 34 4.78 -6.78 -9.76
N GLY A 35 4.66 -8.06 -10.08
CA GLY A 35 3.41 -8.72 -10.44
C GLY A 35 3.38 -10.15 -9.95
N LEU A 36 2.17 -10.68 -9.74
CA LEU A 36 1.96 -12.07 -9.32
C LEU A 36 0.74 -12.66 -10.01
N VAL A 37 0.60 -13.98 -9.88
CA VAL A 37 -0.66 -14.66 -10.20
C VAL A 37 -1.61 -14.41 -9.03
N PRO A 38 -2.70 -13.65 -9.20
CA PRO A 38 -3.59 -13.32 -8.10
C PRO A 38 -4.19 -14.59 -7.48
N PRO A 39 -4.31 -14.68 -6.15
CA PRO A 39 -5.08 -15.75 -5.53
C PRO A 39 -6.52 -15.78 -6.07
N ALA A 40 -7.13 -16.95 -6.07
CA ALA A 40 -8.49 -17.13 -6.55
C ALA A 40 -9.46 -16.13 -5.87
N GLY A 41 -10.32 -15.49 -6.67
CA GLY A 41 -11.29 -14.49 -6.20
C GLY A 41 -10.74 -13.06 -6.09
N MET A 42 -9.42 -12.86 -6.13
CA MET A 42 -8.83 -11.52 -6.12
C MET A 42 -8.74 -10.94 -7.53
N THR A 43 -8.96 -9.63 -7.64
CA THR A 43 -8.85 -8.88 -8.90
C THR A 43 -7.96 -7.65 -8.70
N ALA A 44 -7.37 -7.12 -9.78
CA ALA A 44 -6.55 -5.92 -9.69
C ALA A 44 -7.40 -4.72 -9.21
N SER A 45 -6.93 -4.03 -8.18
CA SER A 45 -7.64 -2.88 -7.61
C SER A 45 -7.55 -1.67 -8.53
N LYS A 46 -8.63 -0.89 -8.58
CA LYS A 46 -8.66 0.44 -9.21
C LYS A 46 -8.27 1.57 -8.25
N LYS A 47 -8.12 1.26 -6.96
CA LYS A 47 -7.94 2.25 -5.87
C LYS A 47 -6.49 2.38 -5.43
N PHE A 48 -5.70 1.32 -5.63
CA PHE A 48 -4.29 1.24 -5.26
C PHE A 48 -3.58 0.22 -6.16
N ALA A 49 -2.25 0.29 -6.22
CA ALA A 49 -1.43 -0.72 -6.87
C ALA A 49 -1.48 -2.02 -6.05
N GLY A 50 -2.38 -2.92 -6.43
CA GLY A 50 -2.54 -4.19 -5.77
C GLY A 50 -3.73 -5.00 -6.25
N PHE A 51 -4.13 -5.96 -5.44
CA PHE A 51 -5.28 -6.83 -5.66
C PHE A 51 -6.25 -6.71 -4.49
N GLU A 52 -7.55 -6.81 -4.77
CA GLU A 52 -8.60 -6.86 -3.75
C GLU A 52 -9.64 -7.93 -4.09
N ASP A 53 -10.22 -8.50 -3.04
CA ASP A 53 -11.46 -9.27 -3.11
C ASP A 53 -12.48 -8.59 -2.20
N ALA A 54 -13.46 -7.93 -2.82
CA ALA A 54 -14.51 -7.21 -2.09
C ALA A 54 -15.44 -8.14 -1.30
N ALA A 55 -15.58 -9.43 -1.69
CA ALA A 55 -16.44 -10.38 -1.02
C ALA A 55 -15.82 -10.93 0.26
N THR A 56 -14.48 -11.03 0.32
CA THR A 56 -13.77 -11.49 1.52
C THR A 56 -13.11 -10.39 2.31
N GLY A 57 -12.95 -9.19 1.74
CA GLY A 57 -12.17 -8.11 2.35
C GLY A 57 -10.66 -8.34 2.30
N SER A 58 -10.20 -9.32 1.50
CA SER A 58 -8.77 -9.61 1.34
C SER A 58 -8.12 -8.61 0.39
N SER A 59 -6.87 -8.24 0.66
CA SER A 59 -6.12 -7.31 -0.18
C SER A 59 -4.63 -7.63 -0.22
N ILE A 60 -3.98 -7.31 -1.34
CA ILE A 60 -2.53 -7.35 -1.53
C ILE A 60 -2.13 -5.98 -2.05
N LEU A 61 -1.28 -5.26 -1.32
CA LEU A 61 -0.79 -3.93 -1.65
C LEU A 61 0.67 -3.98 -2.09
N PHE A 62 1.00 -3.30 -3.18
CA PHE A 62 2.35 -3.18 -3.71
C PHE A 62 2.87 -1.76 -3.47
N VAL A 63 4.07 -1.65 -2.90
CA VAL A 63 4.78 -0.40 -2.74
C VAL A 63 6.19 -0.57 -3.30
N ASP A 64 6.50 0.17 -4.36
CA ASP A 64 7.87 0.31 -4.83
C ASP A 64 8.55 1.36 -3.94
N MET A 65 9.74 1.06 -3.43
CA MET A 65 10.56 1.98 -2.62
C MET A 65 11.92 2.18 -3.30
N PRO A 66 12.65 3.27 -2.98
CA PRO A 66 14.01 3.46 -3.45
C PRO A 66 14.90 2.24 -3.14
N ALA A 67 15.89 1.96 -3.99
CA ALA A 67 16.77 0.79 -3.82
C ALA A 67 17.53 0.83 -2.48
N GLU A 68 17.88 2.03 -2.02
CA GLU A 68 18.53 2.31 -0.75
C GLU A 68 17.66 2.00 0.49
N ALA A 69 16.37 1.72 0.33
CA ALA A 69 15.49 1.33 1.43
C ALA A 69 15.74 -0.12 1.90
N TRP A 70 16.34 -0.97 1.06
CA TRP A 70 16.52 -2.40 1.34
C TRP A 70 17.24 -2.68 2.68
N PRO A 71 18.42 -2.10 2.99
CA PRO A 71 19.12 -2.40 4.23
C PRO A 71 18.32 -2.01 5.48
N GLN A 72 17.59 -0.90 5.41
CA GLN A 72 16.76 -0.42 6.52
C GLN A 72 15.54 -1.32 6.72
N LEU A 73 14.85 -1.69 5.63
CA LEU A 73 13.71 -2.59 5.71
C LEU A 73 14.12 -3.96 6.23
N LYS A 74 15.21 -4.53 5.72
CA LYS A 74 15.74 -5.82 6.19
C LYS A 74 15.99 -5.80 7.70
N THR A 75 16.60 -4.74 8.22
CA THR A 75 16.83 -4.56 9.67
C THR A 75 15.51 -4.40 10.46
N GLY A 76 14.50 -3.78 9.86
CA GLY A 76 13.18 -3.58 10.47
C GLY A 76 12.25 -4.80 10.40
N MET A 77 12.60 -5.86 9.67
CA MET A 77 11.81 -7.09 9.56
C MET A 77 12.03 -8.02 10.77
N THR A 78 11.81 -7.50 11.98
CA THR A 78 11.92 -8.27 13.23
C THR A 78 10.56 -8.44 13.90
N ALA A 79 10.44 -9.47 14.74
CA ALA A 79 9.23 -9.70 15.52
C ALA A 79 8.88 -8.51 16.42
N GLU A 80 9.89 -7.89 17.03
CA GLU A 80 9.72 -6.73 17.92
C GLU A 80 9.21 -5.50 17.15
N ALA A 81 9.85 -5.15 16.04
CA ALA A 81 9.44 -4.00 15.23
C ALA A 81 8.01 -4.15 14.69
N LEU A 82 7.64 -5.35 14.24
CA LEU A 82 6.28 -5.61 13.76
C LEU A 82 5.25 -5.69 14.89
N LYS A 83 5.63 -6.19 16.07
CA LYS A 83 4.78 -6.14 17.26
C LYS A 83 4.45 -4.70 17.65
N HIS A 84 5.41 -3.78 17.56
CA HIS A 84 5.14 -2.34 17.74
C HIS A 84 4.17 -1.77 16.70
N GLN A 85 4.08 -2.37 15.51
CA GLN A 85 3.08 -2.04 14.49
C GLN A 85 1.74 -2.80 14.69
N GLY A 86 1.58 -3.50 15.81
CA GLY A 86 0.38 -4.28 16.13
C GLY A 86 0.27 -5.61 15.37
N VAL A 87 1.35 -6.10 14.77
CA VAL A 87 1.40 -7.37 14.05
C VAL A 87 2.13 -8.41 14.90
N GLU A 88 1.40 -9.45 15.31
CA GLU A 88 1.93 -10.60 16.03
C GLU A 88 2.36 -11.67 15.02
N LEU A 89 3.67 -11.94 14.94
CA LEU A 89 4.19 -12.92 13.98
C LEU A 89 3.81 -14.36 14.36
N SER A 90 3.43 -15.15 13.36
CA SER A 90 3.13 -16.58 13.50
C SER A 90 4.38 -17.47 13.40
N GLY A 91 5.54 -16.89 13.06
CA GLY A 91 6.81 -17.57 12.96
C GLY A 91 7.96 -16.58 12.67
N PRO A 92 9.21 -17.05 12.61
CA PRO A 92 10.35 -16.20 12.29
C PRO A 92 10.27 -15.66 10.85
N PRO A 93 10.90 -14.50 10.56
CA PRO A 93 11.09 -14.04 9.18
C PRO A 93 11.78 -15.10 8.34
N ARG A 94 11.29 -15.35 7.12
CA ARG A 94 11.87 -16.30 6.18
C ARG A 94 12.60 -15.59 5.07
N GLU A 95 13.91 -15.76 5.01
CA GLU A 95 14.68 -15.37 3.83
C GLU A 95 14.41 -16.38 2.70
N VAL A 96 14.03 -15.87 1.53
CA VAL A 96 13.66 -16.66 0.35
C VAL A 96 14.30 -16.05 -0.89
N LYS A 97 14.37 -16.84 -1.96
CA LYS A 97 14.69 -16.33 -3.30
C LYS A 97 13.45 -16.38 -4.16
N LEU A 98 13.17 -15.28 -4.84
CA LEU A 98 12.08 -15.21 -5.82
C LEU A 98 12.46 -15.93 -7.12
N PRO A 99 11.50 -16.22 -8.02
CA PRO A 99 11.77 -16.90 -9.29
C PRO A 99 12.83 -16.21 -10.17
N GLY A 100 12.98 -14.88 -10.06
CA GLY A 100 14.02 -14.11 -10.77
C GLY A 100 15.40 -14.13 -10.09
N GLY A 101 15.52 -14.81 -8.94
CA GLY A 101 16.76 -14.90 -8.14
C GLY A 101 16.93 -13.78 -7.11
N GLU A 102 16.00 -12.83 -7.04
CA GLU A 102 16.03 -11.74 -6.07
C GLU A 102 15.93 -12.26 -4.64
N ALA A 103 16.70 -11.65 -3.73
CA ALA A 103 16.56 -11.89 -2.31
C ALA A 103 15.26 -11.27 -1.80
N ALA A 104 14.51 -12.03 -1.00
CA ALA A 104 13.32 -11.54 -0.35
C ALA A 104 13.18 -12.06 1.08
N ILE A 105 12.39 -11.37 1.89
CA ILE A 105 12.06 -11.74 3.26
C ILE A 105 10.54 -11.78 3.37
N LEU A 106 10.00 -12.93 3.75
CA LEU A 106 8.57 -13.15 3.97
C LEU A 106 8.28 -13.32 5.46
N LEU A 107 7.32 -12.55 5.95
CA LEU A 107 6.80 -12.61 7.31
C LEU A 107 5.30 -12.87 7.26
N ALA A 108 4.81 -13.67 8.19
CA ALA A 108 3.39 -13.96 8.35
C ALA A 108 2.99 -13.77 9.81
N GLY A 109 1.79 -13.24 10.04
CA GLY A 109 1.30 -12.94 11.38
C GLY A 109 -0.18 -12.60 11.40
N LYS A 110 -0.63 -12.11 12.56
CA LYS A 110 -1.99 -11.62 12.76
C LYS A 110 -1.96 -10.21 13.30
N GLN A 111 -2.95 -9.42 12.92
CA GLN A 111 -3.15 -8.08 13.42
C GLN A 111 -4.58 -7.95 13.91
N ARG A 112 -4.75 -7.55 15.18
CA ARG A 112 -6.06 -7.29 15.77
C ARG A 112 -6.33 -5.79 15.72
N ILE A 113 -7.43 -5.43 15.07
CA ILE A 113 -7.96 -4.06 15.00
C ILE A 113 -9.44 -4.06 15.41
N PRO A 114 -10.08 -2.89 15.64
CA PRO A 114 -11.49 -2.84 16.01
C PRO A 114 -12.42 -3.56 15.02
N ALA A 115 -12.05 -3.62 13.74
CA ALA A 115 -12.80 -4.30 12.69
C ALA A 115 -12.66 -5.85 12.71
N GLY A 116 -11.77 -6.41 13.53
CA GLY A 116 -11.57 -7.85 13.66
C GLY A 116 -10.10 -8.28 13.65
N VAL A 117 -9.89 -9.59 13.53
CA VAL A 117 -8.55 -10.19 13.39
C VAL A 117 -8.25 -10.43 11.92
N PHE A 118 -7.12 -9.91 11.47
CA PHE A 118 -6.63 -10.06 10.10
C PHE A 118 -5.37 -10.91 10.13
N ARG A 119 -5.31 -11.92 9.26
CA ARG A 119 -4.06 -12.58 8.89
C ARG A 119 -3.30 -11.64 7.96
N LYS A 120 -1.99 -11.53 8.16
CA LYS A 120 -1.14 -10.55 7.46
C LYS A 120 0.14 -11.21 6.98
N TRP A 121 0.55 -10.85 5.76
CA TRP A 121 1.82 -11.25 5.18
C TRP A 121 2.55 -10.00 4.70
N ILE A 122 3.87 -9.99 4.91
CA ILE A 122 4.75 -8.92 4.47
C ILE A 122 5.88 -9.57 3.71
N LEU A 123 6.00 -9.26 2.43
CA LEU A 123 7.11 -9.68 1.59
C LEU A 123 7.92 -8.43 1.21
N VAL A 124 9.21 -8.42 1.55
CA VAL A 124 10.14 -7.39 1.08
C VAL A 124 11.11 -8.04 0.11
N ALA A 125 11.23 -7.50 -1.11
CA ALA A 125 12.12 -8.04 -2.14
C ALA A 125 13.12 -6.98 -2.62
N GLN A 126 14.37 -7.41 -2.79
CA GLN A 126 15.43 -6.60 -3.37
C GLN A 126 15.38 -6.72 -4.90
N GLY A 127 14.58 -5.86 -5.53
CA GLY A 127 14.58 -5.73 -6.98
C GLY A 127 15.88 -5.10 -7.49
N LYS A 128 16.07 -5.12 -8.81
CA LYS A 128 17.27 -4.60 -9.46
C LYS A 128 17.50 -3.10 -9.21
N ASP A 129 16.44 -2.32 -9.38
CA ASP A 129 16.48 -0.84 -9.33
C ASP A 129 15.54 -0.26 -8.25
N ALA A 130 14.95 -1.11 -7.42
CA ALA A 130 13.97 -0.74 -6.39
C ALA A 130 13.86 -1.79 -5.29
N THR A 131 13.38 -1.38 -4.12
CA THR A 131 12.93 -2.32 -3.08
C THR A 131 11.42 -2.48 -3.17
N LEU A 132 10.90 -3.69 -3.30
CA LEU A 132 9.45 -3.93 -3.33
C LEU A 132 8.97 -4.33 -1.94
N LEU A 133 7.98 -3.62 -1.42
CA LEU A 133 7.25 -3.98 -0.20
C LEU A 133 5.83 -4.39 -0.59
N ILE A 134 5.51 -5.68 -0.38
CA ILE A 134 4.20 -6.24 -0.64
C ILE A 134 3.57 -6.59 0.70
N THR A 135 2.42 -5.97 1.00
CA THR A 135 1.64 -6.28 2.20
C THR A 135 0.34 -6.93 1.80
N ALA A 136 0.12 -8.18 2.20
CA ALA A 136 -1.16 -8.86 2.03
C ALA A 136 -1.89 -8.98 3.37
N GLN A 137 -3.21 -8.94 3.32
CA GLN A 137 -4.05 -9.19 4.48
C GLN A 137 -5.36 -9.86 4.09
N SER A 138 -5.90 -10.67 4.99
CA SER A 138 -7.19 -11.31 4.83
C SER A 138 -7.86 -11.46 6.19
N PRO A 139 -9.16 -11.15 6.35
CA PRO A 139 -9.87 -11.44 7.58
C PRO A 139 -9.72 -12.91 7.97
N GLU A 140 -9.60 -13.19 9.27
CA GLU A 140 -9.52 -14.57 9.77
C GLU A 140 -10.79 -15.37 9.43
N THR A 141 -11.93 -14.68 9.35
CA THR A 141 -13.22 -15.26 8.90
C THR A 141 -13.22 -15.70 7.44
N ALA A 142 -12.27 -15.26 6.61
CA ALA A 142 -12.13 -15.65 5.22
C ALA A 142 -11.16 -16.84 5.01
N ALA A 143 -10.65 -17.45 6.07
CA ALA A 143 -9.64 -18.52 5.98
C ALA A 143 -10.07 -19.75 5.19
N SER A 144 -11.36 -20.07 5.16
CA SER A 144 -11.90 -21.18 4.36
C SER A 144 -11.95 -20.88 2.85
N LYS A 145 -11.93 -19.61 2.46
CA LYS A 145 -11.98 -19.17 1.05
C LYS A 145 -10.61 -18.84 0.49
N LEU A 146 -9.71 -18.34 1.34
CA LEU A 146 -8.33 -18.02 0.99
C LEU A 146 -7.40 -18.55 2.07
N SER A 147 -6.72 -19.65 1.75
CA SER A 147 -5.77 -20.30 2.66
C SER A 147 -4.47 -19.50 2.78
N ASP A 148 -3.75 -19.70 3.89
CA ASP A 148 -2.42 -19.09 4.07
C ASP A 148 -1.45 -19.57 3.00
N ALA A 149 -1.52 -20.85 2.63
CA ALA A 149 -0.68 -21.44 1.61
C ALA A 149 -0.91 -20.82 0.22
N ASP A 150 -2.16 -20.52 -0.15
CA ASP A 150 -2.47 -19.90 -1.44
C ASP A 150 -1.97 -18.45 -1.50
N MET A 151 -2.13 -17.70 -0.40
CA MET A 151 -1.59 -16.35 -0.30
C MET A 151 -0.07 -16.36 -0.40
N GLU A 152 0.61 -17.22 0.37
CA GLU A 152 2.06 -17.34 0.32
C GLU A 152 2.57 -17.80 -1.04
N LYS A 153 1.89 -18.75 -1.69
CA LYS A 153 2.22 -19.20 -3.03
C LYS A 153 2.17 -18.04 -4.03
N ALA A 154 1.16 -17.18 -3.94
CA ALA A 154 1.05 -16.00 -4.79
C ALA A 154 2.20 -15.01 -4.53
N LEU A 155 2.50 -14.72 -3.26
CA LEU A 155 3.58 -13.81 -2.86
C LEU A 155 4.97 -14.32 -3.26
N LEU A 156 5.26 -15.61 -3.04
CA LEU A 156 6.52 -16.23 -3.42
C LEU A 156 6.67 -16.39 -4.94
N GLY A 157 5.55 -16.35 -5.68
CA GLY A 157 5.53 -16.29 -7.15
C GLY A 157 5.77 -14.89 -7.73
N LEU A 158 6.09 -13.89 -6.91
CA LEU A 158 6.34 -12.52 -7.35
C LEU A 158 7.39 -12.49 -8.47
N LYS A 159 7.02 -11.90 -9.60
CA LYS A 159 7.95 -11.55 -10.68
C LYS A 159 8.17 -10.04 -10.67
N THR A 160 9.43 -9.63 -10.75
CA THR A 160 9.79 -8.22 -10.88
C THR A 160 9.81 -7.83 -12.36
N ARG A 161 9.61 -6.54 -12.63
CA ARG A 161 9.82 -5.93 -13.93
C ARG A 161 10.62 -4.64 -13.77
N ALA A 162 11.15 -4.12 -14.88
CA ALA A 162 11.73 -2.79 -14.90
C ALA A 162 10.72 -1.77 -14.38
N ARG A 163 11.16 -0.93 -13.45
CA ARG A 163 10.32 0.12 -12.87
C ARG A 163 10.00 1.16 -13.93
N LEU A 164 8.78 1.68 -13.91
CA LEU A 164 8.44 2.88 -14.68
C LEU A 164 9.31 4.07 -14.24
N SER A 165 9.57 5.00 -15.15
CA SER A 165 10.21 6.27 -14.80
C SER A 165 9.39 7.02 -13.75
N ALA A 166 10.04 7.89 -12.97
CA ALA A 166 9.37 8.67 -11.94
C ALA A 166 8.21 9.50 -12.53
N GLU A 167 8.41 10.05 -13.72
CA GLU A 167 7.41 10.81 -14.47
C GLU A 167 6.19 9.95 -14.80
N GLN A 168 6.41 8.75 -15.36
CA GLN A 168 5.32 7.82 -15.69
C GLN A 168 4.56 7.36 -14.44
N GLN A 169 5.25 7.14 -13.32
CA GLN A 169 4.59 6.78 -12.06
C GLN A 169 3.71 7.93 -11.55
N VAL A 170 4.16 9.17 -11.67
CA VAL A 170 3.38 10.36 -11.29
C VAL A 170 2.18 10.57 -12.24
N GLU A 171 2.35 10.31 -13.53
CA GLU A 171 1.28 10.41 -14.53
C GLU A 171 0.18 9.37 -14.33
N ALA A 172 0.53 8.19 -13.83
CA ALA A 172 -0.41 7.10 -13.54
C ALA A 172 -1.29 7.35 -12.30
N LEU A 173 -1.03 8.39 -11.51
CA LEU A 173 -1.82 8.69 -10.32
C LEU A 173 -3.21 9.24 -10.68
N PRO A 174 -4.25 8.99 -9.86
CA PRO A 174 -5.61 9.48 -10.09
C PRO A 174 -5.77 11.01 -9.86
N PHE A 175 -4.67 11.73 -9.71
CA PHE A 175 -4.64 13.17 -9.48
C PHE A 175 -3.36 13.77 -10.09
N ALA A 176 -3.32 15.09 -10.18
CA ALA A 176 -2.16 15.86 -10.60
C ALA A 176 -1.83 16.92 -9.54
N VAL A 177 -0.54 17.20 -9.35
CA VAL A 177 -0.04 18.33 -8.54
C VAL A 177 0.69 19.27 -9.50
N LYS A 178 0.06 20.40 -9.82
CA LYS A 178 0.57 21.34 -10.83
C LYS A 178 1.78 22.15 -10.34
N ASP A 179 1.82 22.46 -9.05
CA ASP A 179 2.92 23.20 -8.43
C ASP A 179 3.45 22.41 -7.23
N LYS A 180 4.66 21.86 -7.34
CA LYS A 180 5.33 21.15 -6.24
C LYS A 180 5.98 22.11 -5.23
N ALA A 181 5.91 23.42 -5.44
CA ALA A 181 6.41 24.47 -4.54
C ALA A 181 7.86 24.22 -4.06
N GLY A 182 8.72 23.71 -4.95
CA GLY A 182 10.11 23.38 -4.67
C GLY A 182 10.34 22.09 -3.87
N PHE A 183 9.29 21.35 -3.49
CA PHE A 183 9.45 20.02 -2.92
C PHE A 183 9.85 19.02 -4.02
N ARG A 184 10.92 18.27 -3.77
CA ARG A 184 11.46 17.24 -4.65
C ARG A 184 10.67 15.94 -4.49
N LEU A 185 10.43 15.25 -5.60
CA LEU A 185 9.86 13.91 -5.58
C LEU A 185 10.83 12.92 -4.96
N VAL A 186 10.36 12.21 -3.94
CA VAL A 186 11.04 11.05 -3.37
C VAL A 186 10.52 9.79 -4.04
N ASN A 187 9.19 9.63 -4.06
CA ASN A 187 8.57 8.41 -4.56
C ASN A 187 7.07 8.56 -4.86
N THR A 188 6.49 7.57 -5.54
CA THR A 188 5.04 7.31 -5.51
C THR A 188 4.76 6.17 -4.53
N LEU A 189 3.62 6.20 -3.83
CA LEU A 189 3.23 5.16 -2.89
C LEU A 189 1.98 4.46 -3.42
N ALA A 190 2.11 3.16 -3.69
CA ALA A 190 1.04 2.27 -4.13
C ALA A 190 0.13 2.85 -5.23
N GLY A 191 0.68 3.63 -6.17
CA GLY A 191 -0.08 4.23 -7.27
C GLY A 191 -1.21 5.19 -6.84
N SER A 192 -1.25 5.62 -5.57
CA SER A 192 -2.30 6.48 -5.04
C SER A 192 -1.78 7.69 -4.26
N ALA A 193 -0.47 7.80 -4.05
CA ALA A 193 0.11 8.96 -3.40
C ALA A 193 1.48 9.37 -3.95
N LEU A 194 1.82 10.64 -3.71
CA LEU A 194 3.14 11.23 -3.89
C LEU A 194 3.80 11.40 -2.52
N LEU A 195 5.08 11.05 -2.46
CA LEU A 195 5.99 11.36 -1.37
C LEU A 195 6.98 12.41 -1.85
N LEU A 196 7.00 13.57 -1.18
CA LEU A 196 7.83 14.71 -1.53
C LEU A 196 8.61 15.19 -0.30
N THR A 197 9.73 15.88 -0.52
CA THR A 197 10.56 16.42 0.54
C THR A 197 11.32 17.68 0.11
N ASP A 198 11.98 18.34 1.06
CA ASP A 198 12.96 19.41 0.81
C ASP A 198 14.24 19.09 1.59
N GLY A 199 15.07 18.27 0.97
CA GLY A 199 16.32 17.75 1.54
C GLY A 199 16.96 16.70 0.62
N PRO A 200 18.21 16.29 0.92
CA PRO A 200 18.96 15.37 0.08
C PRO A 200 18.53 13.91 0.23
N GLU A 201 17.87 13.54 1.32
CA GLU A 201 17.56 12.14 1.62
C GLU A 201 16.32 11.66 0.85
N ASN A 202 16.30 10.39 0.48
CA ASN A 202 15.10 9.72 -0.07
C ASN A 202 14.41 8.82 0.95
N THR A 203 14.88 8.85 2.20
CA THR A 203 14.34 8.05 3.30
C THR A 203 13.78 8.97 4.38
N VAL A 204 12.71 8.53 5.05
CA VAL A 204 12.12 9.28 6.17
C VAL A 204 12.85 8.84 7.45
N LYS A 205 13.65 9.75 8.02
CA LYS A 205 14.44 9.49 9.24
C LYS A 205 14.43 10.71 10.15
N ASN A 206 14.07 10.51 11.42
CA ASN A 206 14.25 11.47 12.52
C ASN A 206 13.78 12.91 12.22
N ALA A 207 12.69 13.06 11.47
CA ALA A 207 12.22 14.34 10.94
C ALA A 207 13.35 15.27 10.42
N ALA A 208 14.40 14.72 9.79
CA ALA A 208 15.58 15.48 9.37
C ALA A 208 15.27 16.49 8.24
N GLN A 209 14.22 16.23 7.48
CA GLN A 209 13.70 17.04 6.39
C GLN A 209 12.17 16.97 6.38
N PRO A 210 11.46 17.95 5.82
CA PRO A 210 10.00 17.92 5.77
C PRO A 210 9.51 16.75 4.93
N LEU A 211 8.43 16.13 5.38
CA LEU A 211 7.70 15.10 4.65
C LEU A 211 6.42 15.70 4.12
N VAL A 212 6.22 15.67 2.81
CA VAL A 212 4.95 16.01 2.18
C VAL A 212 4.36 14.78 1.51
N ILE A 213 3.13 14.44 1.88
CA ILE A 213 2.37 13.34 1.27
C ILE A 213 1.14 13.94 0.60
N VAL A 214 0.91 13.64 -0.67
CA VAL A 214 -0.35 13.94 -1.37
C VAL A 214 -0.96 12.62 -1.80
N ALA A 215 -2.13 12.26 -1.27
CA ALA A 215 -2.80 11.00 -1.55
C ALA A 215 -4.21 11.23 -2.10
N GLY A 216 -4.57 10.50 -3.15
CA GLY A 216 -5.91 10.48 -3.72
C GLY A 216 -6.68 9.24 -3.25
N SER A 217 -7.90 9.42 -2.78
CA SER A 217 -8.86 8.34 -2.54
C SER A 217 -9.97 8.42 -3.57
N MET A 218 -10.20 7.31 -4.29
CA MET A 218 -11.28 7.17 -5.28
C MET A 218 -12.37 6.19 -4.84
N ALA A 219 -12.54 6.02 -3.53
CA ALA A 219 -13.53 5.11 -2.96
C ALA A 219 -14.95 5.73 -2.86
N GLY A 220 -15.21 6.81 -3.59
CA GLY A 220 -16.43 7.62 -3.48
C GLY A 220 -16.26 8.77 -2.49
N SER A 221 -16.97 9.88 -2.75
CA SER A 221 -16.94 11.05 -1.87
C SER A 221 -17.78 10.81 -0.62
N PRO A 222 -17.25 11.07 0.59
CA PRO A 222 -18.06 10.99 1.80
C PRO A 222 -19.17 12.07 1.79
N PRO A 223 -20.33 11.78 2.38
CA PRO A 223 -21.37 12.77 2.64
C PRO A 223 -20.81 13.99 3.37
N GLU A 224 -21.37 15.17 3.11
CA GLU A 224 -20.83 16.43 3.63
C GLU A 224 -20.68 16.43 5.16
N ALA A 225 -21.67 15.91 5.88
CA ALA A 225 -21.64 15.78 7.34
C ALA A 225 -20.49 14.89 7.87
N GLN A 226 -19.96 13.98 7.05
CA GLN A 226 -18.86 13.07 7.42
C GLN A 226 -17.48 13.62 7.06
N ARG A 227 -17.39 14.70 6.26
CA ARG A 227 -16.11 15.24 5.77
C ARG A 227 -15.19 15.73 6.88
N LYS A 228 -15.72 16.52 7.82
CA LYS A 228 -14.97 17.01 9.00
C LYS A 228 -14.53 15.87 9.92
N PRO A 229 -15.43 14.95 10.37
CA PRO A 229 -15.03 13.78 11.13
C PRO A 229 -13.94 12.95 10.45
N LEU A 230 -14.05 12.71 9.14
CA LEU A 230 -13.05 11.97 8.37
C LEU A 230 -11.70 12.69 8.36
N ALA A 231 -11.68 14.00 8.10
CA ALA A 231 -10.45 14.79 8.11
C ALA A 231 -9.76 14.74 9.48
N ARG A 232 -10.53 14.84 10.57
CA ARG A 232 -10.01 14.78 11.94
C ARG A 232 -9.47 13.39 12.30
N ALA A 233 -10.20 12.33 11.96
CA ALA A 233 -9.75 10.95 12.16
C ALA A 233 -8.45 10.66 11.39
N ALA A 234 -8.35 11.15 10.15
CA ALA A 234 -7.13 11.02 9.35
C ALA A 234 -5.97 11.82 9.95
N PHE A 235 -6.21 13.04 10.46
CA PHE A 235 -5.19 13.86 11.10
C PHE A 235 -4.62 13.22 12.37
N SER A 236 -5.47 12.62 13.20
CA SER A 236 -5.04 11.94 14.43
C SER A 236 -4.35 10.59 14.21
N SER A 237 -4.27 10.11 12.97
CA SER A 237 -3.68 8.82 12.59
C SER A 237 -2.51 8.95 11.61
N VAL A 238 -1.80 10.09 11.61
CA VAL A 238 -0.59 10.27 10.80
C VAL A 238 0.49 9.29 11.24
N ALA A 239 0.82 8.35 10.36
CA ALA A 239 1.84 7.35 10.62
C ALA A 239 3.21 7.98 10.90
N GLY A 240 3.93 7.43 11.88
CA GLY A 240 5.24 7.94 12.27
C GLY A 240 5.21 9.17 13.19
N VAL A 241 4.04 9.61 13.65
CA VAL A 241 3.91 10.70 14.62
C VAL A 241 3.08 10.26 15.83
N ASN A 242 3.65 10.44 17.01
CA ASN A 242 3.02 10.15 18.29
C ASN A 242 2.45 11.43 18.93
N ASN A 243 1.52 11.27 19.87
CA ASN A 243 0.97 12.37 20.68
C ASN A 243 0.40 13.54 19.86
N ILE A 244 -0.32 13.22 18.79
CA ILE A 244 -0.88 14.22 17.88
C ILE A 244 -1.93 15.05 18.61
N THR A 245 -1.80 16.37 18.54
CA THR A 245 -2.72 17.35 19.11
C THR A 245 -3.15 18.35 18.04
N VAL A 246 -4.45 18.55 17.88
CA VAL A 246 -5.00 19.57 16.98
C VAL A 246 -4.86 20.95 17.62
N LYS A 247 -4.27 21.91 16.89
CA LYS A 247 -4.17 23.32 17.28
C LYS A 247 -5.23 24.18 16.60
N ASP A 248 -5.49 23.94 15.32
CA ASP A 248 -6.47 24.71 14.53
C ASP A 248 -7.17 23.82 13.49
N GLU A 249 -8.44 24.11 13.21
CA GLU A 249 -9.27 23.43 12.22
C GLU A 249 -10.14 24.47 11.51
N LYS A 250 -9.98 24.59 10.19
CA LYS A 250 -10.71 25.56 9.36
C LYS A 250 -11.31 24.89 8.13
N ALA A 251 -12.55 25.24 7.82
CA ALA A 251 -13.14 24.97 6.51
C ALA A 251 -12.93 26.20 5.61
N GLU A 252 -12.35 26.01 4.44
CA GLU A 252 -12.19 27.05 3.42
C GLU A 252 -13.47 27.20 2.60
N ALA A 253 -13.63 28.35 1.95
CA ALA A 253 -14.82 28.66 1.15
C ALA A 253 -15.03 27.70 -0.03
N ASP A 254 -13.95 27.09 -0.53
CA ASP A 254 -13.97 26.08 -1.59
C ASP A 254 -14.27 24.65 -1.07
N GLY A 255 -14.64 24.51 0.21
CA GLY A 255 -14.98 23.24 0.83
C GLY A 255 -13.79 22.41 1.30
N ARG A 256 -12.55 22.90 1.15
CA ARG A 256 -11.38 22.25 1.74
C ARG A 256 -11.40 22.33 3.26
N ILE A 257 -10.86 21.30 3.91
CA ILE A 257 -10.66 21.28 5.36
C ILE A 257 -9.17 21.31 5.65
N VAL A 258 -8.73 22.35 6.35
CA VAL A 258 -7.35 22.55 6.80
C VAL A 258 -7.28 22.28 8.29
N ILE A 259 -6.41 21.36 8.70
CA ILE A 259 -6.15 21.05 10.11
C ILE A 259 -4.66 21.24 10.37
N SER A 260 -4.32 21.96 11.43
CA SER A 260 -2.94 22.08 11.89
C SER A 260 -2.80 21.66 13.35
N GLY A 261 -1.60 21.22 13.71
CA GLY A 261 -1.34 20.68 15.03
C GLY A 261 0.11 20.28 15.20
N THR A 262 0.38 19.60 16.30
CA THR A 262 1.71 19.15 16.70
C THR A 262 1.71 17.69 17.09
N GLY A 263 2.89 17.10 17.15
CA GLY A 263 3.13 15.77 17.69
C GLY A 263 4.62 15.55 17.94
N LYS A 264 5.02 14.29 18.08
CA LYS A 264 6.42 13.88 18.19
C LYS A 264 6.76 12.87 17.12
N ASP A 265 7.87 13.05 16.42
CA ASP A 265 8.39 12.04 15.51
C ASP A 265 8.59 10.72 16.26
N ALA A 266 8.04 9.63 15.72
CA ALA A 266 8.01 8.35 16.43
C ALA A 266 9.40 7.71 16.60
N SER A 267 10.37 8.07 15.75
CA SER A 267 11.72 7.51 15.78
C SER A 267 12.66 8.25 16.72
N SER A 268 12.56 9.58 16.77
CA SER A 268 13.49 10.46 17.48
C SER A 268 12.89 11.13 18.72
N GLY A 269 11.56 11.19 18.81
CA GLY A 269 10.86 11.97 19.84
C GLY A 269 10.86 13.48 19.59
N GLU A 270 11.45 13.95 18.47
CA GLU A 270 11.55 15.35 18.08
C GLU A 270 10.17 15.99 17.92
N ALA A 271 10.02 17.24 18.35
CA ALA A 271 8.78 17.98 18.19
C ALA A 271 8.51 18.31 16.72
N VAL A 272 7.35 17.89 16.22
CA VAL A 272 6.94 18.10 14.82
C VAL A 272 5.64 18.88 14.75
N SER A 273 5.53 19.71 13.72
CA SER A 273 4.29 20.34 13.29
C SER A 273 3.70 19.59 12.10
N ILE A 274 2.37 19.53 12.09
CA ILE A 274 1.59 18.86 11.06
C ILE A 274 0.60 19.87 10.47
N ILE A 275 0.53 19.95 9.14
CA ILE A 275 -0.58 20.62 8.44
C ILE A 275 -1.19 19.61 7.48
N GLN A 276 -2.50 19.47 7.53
CA GLN A 276 -3.29 18.66 6.60
C GLN A 276 -4.26 19.55 5.82
N VAL A 277 -4.40 19.27 4.54
CA VAL A 277 -5.47 19.82 3.69
C VAL A 277 -6.21 18.66 3.05
N VAL A 278 -7.54 18.61 3.20
CA VAL A 278 -8.40 17.63 2.52
C VAL A 278 -9.32 18.37 1.56
N SER A 279 -9.18 18.07 0.27
CA SER A 279 -10.04 18.58 -0.81
C SER A 279 -10.99 17.48 -1.27
N PHE A 280 -12.29 17.71 -1.16
CA PHE A 280 -13.30 16.74 -1.58
C PHE A 280 -13.74 17.01 -3.03
N ASN A 281 -13.97 15.95 -3.79
CA ASN A 281 -14.53 15.99 -5.14
C ASN A 281 -15.66 14.96 -5.26
N LYS A 282 -16.29 14.85 -6.43
CA LYS A 282 -17.43 13.92 -6.62
C LYS A 282 -17.06 12.44 -6.46
N ASP A 283 -15.83 12.06 -6.79
CA ASP A 283 -15.38 10.66 -6.83
C ASP A 283 -14.59 10.25 -5.57
N GLY A 284 -14.34 11.20 -4.67
CA GLY A 284 -13.56 10.97 -3.45
C GLY A 284 -12.94 12.23 -2.88
N PHE A 285 -11.67 12.15 -2.51
CA PHE A 285 -10.94 13.27 -1.93
C PHE A 285 -9.43 13.16 -2.20
N ILE A 286 -8.75 14.30 -2.14
CA ILE A 286 -7.29 14.41 -2.11
C ILE A 286 -6.88 14.91 -0.72
N ARG A 287 -5.99 14.19 -0.07
CA ARG A 287 -5.40 14.55 1.22
C ARG A 287 -3.94 14.91 1.04
N SER A 288 -3.58 16.14 1.37
CA SER A 288 -2.19 16.60 1.45
C SER A 288 -1.80 16.75 2.91
N ILE A 289 -0.59 16.34 3.28
CA ILE A 289 -0.05 16.46 4.64
C ILE A 289 1.38 16.95 4.55
N LEU A 290 1.75 17.90 5.40
CA LEU A 290 3.12 18.28 5.74
C LEU A 290 3.41 17.80 7.16
N VAL A 291 4.55 17.12 7.36
CA VAL A 291 5.17 16.89 8.66
C VAL A 291 6.56 17.49 8.62
N THR A 292 6.89 18.35 9.57
CA THR A 292 8.20 19.00 9.65
C THR A 292 8.53 19.30 11.10
N ARG A 293 9.79 19.60 11.43
CA ARG A 293 10.15 20.05 12.78
C ARG A 293 9.36 21.31 13.11
N GLU A 294 8.95 21.46 14.37
CA GLU A 294 8.14 22.62 14.78
C GLU A 294 8.87 23.94 14.49
N ALA A 295 10.19 23.99 14.67
CA ALA A 295 11.03 25.15 14.35
C ALA A 295 11.02 25.53 12.85
N ASP A 296 10.79 24.57 11.96
CA ASP A 296 10.84 24.79 10.50
C ASP A 296 9.46 25.08 9.88
N LEU A 297 8.38 25.07 10.67
CA LEU A 297 7.02 25.23 10.15
C LEU A 297 6.86 26.50 9.31
N ALA A 298 7.41 27.62 9.77
CA ALA A 298 7.33 28.90 9.07
C ALA A 298 7.98 28.85 7.67
N LYS A 299 9.03 28.04 7.50
CA LYS A 299 9.73 27.87 6.22
C LYS A 299 8.90 27.13 5.18
N TYR A 300 8.06 26.19 5.61
CA TYR A 300 7.39 25.24 4.70
C TYR A 300 5.88 25.44 4.57
N ARG A 301 5.23 26.14 5.51
CA ARG A 301 3.77 26.29 5.56
C ARG A 301 3.19 26.82 4.26
N ASP A 302 3.64 27.97 3.78
CA ASP A 302 3.03 28.61 2.61
C ASP A 302 3.28 27.82 1.33
N ARG A 303 4.49 27.25 1.19
CA ARG A 303 4.84 26.36 0.08
C ARG A 303 3.94 25.12 0.06
N PHE A 304 3.71 24.51 1.22
CA PHE A 304 2.82 23.35 1.33
C PHE A 304 1.37 23.71 1.00
N LEU A 305 0.85 24.82 1.50
CA LEU A 305 -0.53 25.25 1.21
C LEU A 305 -0.71 25.54 -0.29
N LYS A 306 0.29 26.15 -0.94
CA LYS A 306 0.30 26.35 -2.40
C LYS A 306 0.27 25.02 -3.16
N LEU A 307 1.10 24.08 -2.75
CA LEU A 307 1.15 22.74 -3.33
C LEU A 307 -0.20 22.03 -3.19
N ALA A 308 -0.78 22.02 -1.98
CA ALA A 308 -2.04 21.37 -1.69
C ALA A 308 -3.21 22.00 -2.48
N ALA A 309 -3.21 23.31 -2.67
CA ALA A 309 -4.18 24.02 -3.50
C ALA A 309 -4.04 23.68 -5.00
N SER A 310 -2.86 23.26 -5.46
CA SER A 310 -2.61 22.88 -6.85
C SER A 310 -2.97 21.42 -7.18
N ALA A 311 -3.35 20.63 -6.16
CA ALA A 311 -3.68 19.23 -6.31
C ALA A 311 -5.13 19.06 -6.81
N THR A 312 -5.28 18.47 -7.99
CA THR A 312 -6.59 18.29 -8.65
C THR A 312 -6.79 16.84 -9.09
N PRO A 313 -8.02 16.29 -9.04
CA PRO A 313 -8.30 14.97 -9.59
C PRO A 313 -8.02 14.93 -11.11
N ARG A 314 -7.74 13.74 -11.62
CA ARG A 314 -7.69 13.46 -13.07
C ARG A 314 -9.00 12.85 -13.54
#